data_AF-A0A822D5W7-F1
#
_entry.id   AF-A0A822D5W7-F1
#
_cell.length_a   1.000
_cell.length_b   1.000
_cell.length_c   1.000
_cell.angle_alpha   90.00
_cell.angle_beta   90.00
_cell.angle_gamma   90.00
#
_symmetry.space_group_name_H-M   'P 1'
#
loop_
_entity.id
_entity.type
_entity.pdbx_description
1 polymer ?
#
loop_
_entity_poly.entity_id
_entity_poly.type
_entity_poly.pdbx_seq_one_letter_code
_entity_poly.pdbx_strand_id
1 'polypeptide(L)'
;RDARSPKLFYPAVGFKSEKLVGRCQIAYRLTTHEKFQEAVEKFRSILLSVALCIVESRQDILESQQLTEICKEYTVGLQMLMAKKKDLAKDDHDIKIFI
;
A
#
# COMPACT_ATOMS: atom_id res chain seq x y z
N ARG A 1 -8.59 -11.62 49.94
CA ARG A 1 -7.92 -12.62 49.09
C ARG A 1 -8.96 -13.24 48.18
N ASP A 2 -9.12 -12.97 46.89
CA ASP A 2 -8.46 -12.07 45.93
C ASP A 2 -9.52 -11.69 44.90
N ALA A 3 -9.61 -10.39 44.57
CA ALA A 3 -10.46 -9.88 43.52
C ALA A 3 -9.91 -10.38 42.17
N ARG A 4 -10.61 -11.34 41.55
CA ARG A 4 -10.34 -11.76 40.18
C ARG A 4 -10.77 -10.64 39.25
N SER A 5 -9.86 -9.72 38.97
CA SER A 5 -9.97 -8.81 37.83
C SER A 5 -10.20 -9.65 36.56
N PRO A 6 -11.24 -9.35 35.75
CA PRO A 6 -11.42 -10.05 34.49
C PRO A 6 -10.21 -9.72 33.62
N LYS A 7 -9.38 -10.73 33.32
CA LYS A 7 -8.28 -10.56 32.38
C LYS A 7 -8.90 -10.19 31.04
N LEU A 8 -8.70 -8.95 30.58
CA LEU A 8 -9.14 -8.52 29.25
C LEU A 8 -8.36 -9.38 28.23
N PHE A 9 -9.07 -10.26 27.52
CA PHE A 9 -8.50 -11.03 26.43
C PHE A 9 -8.63 -10.23 25.15
N TYR A 10 -7.50 -9.74 24.64
CA TYR A 10 -7.43 -9.16 23.30
C TYR A 10 -7.20 -10.28 22.28
N PRO A 11 -7.79 -10.21 21.08
CA PRO A 11 -7.51 -11.17 20.02
C PRO A 11 -6.02 -11.14 19.64
N ALA A 12 -5.48 -12.29 19.23
CA ALA A 12 -4.08 -12.40 18.83
C ALA A 12 -3.77 -11.49 17.63
N VAL A 13 -2.72 -10.67 17.74
CA VAL A 13 -2.29 -9.74 16.69
C VAL A 13 -1.50 -10.51 15.62
N GLY A 14 -2.15 -10.87 14.52
CA GLY A 14 -1.51 -11.61 13.42
C GLY A 14 -0.79 -10.74 12.37
N PHE A 15 -0.93 -9.42 12.46
CA PHE A 15 -0.61 -8.49 11.37
C PHE A 15 0.21 -7.29 11.86
N LYS A 16 1.51 -7.28 11.55
CA LYS A 16 2.52 -6.26 11.92
C LYS A 16 3.02 -5.48 10.70
N SER A 17 3.54 -4.26 10.89
CA SER A 17 4.00 -3.34 9.83
C SER A 17 5.07 -3.95 8.92
N GLU A 18 5.96 -4.79 9.44
CA GLU A 18 7.01 -5.49 8.67
C GLU A 18 6.46 -6.27 7.47
N LYS A 19 5.29 -6.92 7.62
CA LYS A 19 4.65 -7.69 6.54
C LYS A 19 4.14 -6.79 5.42
N LEU A 20 3.84 -5.52 5.72
CA LEU A 20 3.37 -4.55 4.73
C LEU A 20 4.50 -4.00 3.87
N VAL A 21 5.68 -3.75 4.46
CA VAL A 21 6.87 -3.31 3.73
C VAL A 21 7.28 -4.35 2.68
N GLY A 22 7.25 -5.64 3.04
CA GLY A 22 7.52 -6.73 2.09
C GLY A 22 6.52 -6.78 0.92
N ARG A 23 5.24 -6.46 1.16
CA ARG A 23 4.22 -6.35 0.10
C ARG A 23 4.46 -5.13 -0.80
N CYS A 24 4.93 -4.03 -0.23
CA CYS A 24 5.28 -2.82 -0.98
C CYS A 24 6.42 -3.08 -1.98
N GLN A 25 7.45 -3.83 -1.56
CA GLN A 25 8.53 -4.24 -2.47
C GLN A 25 8.04 -5.10 -3.65
N ILE A 26 7.04 -5.96 -3.44
CA ILE A 26 6.41 -6.73 -4.53
C ILE A 26 5.70 -5.78 -5.49
N ALA A 27 4.96 -4.78 -4.98
CA ALA A 27 4.28 -3.80 -5.82
C ALA A 27 5.26 -2.99 -6.68
N TYR A 28 6.43 -2.61 -6.14
CA TYR A 28 7.48 -1.94 -6.92
C TYR A 28 8.04 -2.80 -8.05
N ARG A 29 8.24 -4.10 -7.81
CA ARG A 29 8.66 -5.01 -8.89
C ARG A 29 7.61 -5.09 -10.00
N LEU A 30 6.32 -5.07 -9.65
CA LEU A 30 5.24 -5.06 -10.65
C LEU A 30 5.25 -3.77 -11.48
N THR A 31 5.57 -2.62 -10.88
CA THR A 31 5.72 -1.37 -11.63
C THR A 31 6.89 -1.39 -12.61
N THR A 32 8.01 -2.03 -12.25
CA THR A 32 9.17 -2.18 -13.17
C THR A 32 8.90 -3.16 -14.32
N HIS A 33 7.96 -4.10 -14.14
CA HIS A 33 7.52 -5.03 -15.18
C HIS A 33 6.32 -4.51 -16.00
N GLU A 34 6.00 -3.22 -15.91
CA GLU A 34 4.85 -2.58 -16.58
C GLU A 34 3.47 -3.19 -16.28
N LYS A 35 3.35 -3.99 -15.20
CA LYS A 35 2.08 -4.58 -14.76
C LYS A 35 1.32 -3.61 -13.85
N PHE A 36 1.01 -2.43 -14.38
CA PHE A 36 0.49 -1.31 -13.59
C PHE A 36 -0.85 -1.61 -12.91
N GLN A 37 -1.75 -2.33 -13.58
CA GLN A 37 -3.05 -2.71 -13.01
C GLN A 37 -2.88 -3.62 -11.79
N GLU A 38 -2.00 -4.62 -11.90
CA GLU A 38 -1.70 -5.54 -10.80
C GLU A 38 -0.99 -4.81 -9.65
N ALA A 39 -0.09 -3.87 -9.96
CA ALA A 39 0.56 -3.03 -8.96
C ALA A 39 -0.46 -2.18 -8.18
N VAL A 40 -1.42 -1.55 -8.86
CA VAL A 40 -2.50 -0.76 -8.22
C VAL A 40 -3.35 -1.62 -7.28
N GLU A 41 -3.68 -2.85 -7.67
CA GLU A 41 -4.41 -3.77 -6.80
C GLU A 41 -3.61 -4.12 -5.54
N LYS A 42 -2.30 -4.32 -5.67
CA LYS A 42 -1.41 -4.55 -4.51
C LYS A 42 -1.32 -3.33 -3.61
N PHE A 43 -1.16 -2.12 -4.14
CA PHE A 43 -1.16 -0.90 -3.33
C PHE A 43 -2.49 -0.68 -2.59
N ARG A 44 -3.63 -0.93 -3.25
CA ARG A 44 -4.95 -0.87 -2.59
C ARG A 44 -5.09 -1.93 -1.49
N SER A 45 -4.61 -3.15 -1.73
CA SER A 45 -4.58 -4.22 -0.72
C SER A 45 -3.74 -3.83 0.50
N ILE A 46 -2.59 -3.18 0.29
CA ILE A 46 -1.73 -2.66 1.36
C ILE A 46 -2.48 -1.57 2.15
N LEU A 47 -3.09 -0.59 1.48
CA LEU A 47 -3.85 0.49 2.13
C LEU A 47 -4.99 -0.04 3.03
N LEU A 48 -5.76 -1.02 2.55
CA LEU A 48 -6.80 -1.67 3.34
C LEU A 48 -6.23 -2.46 4.52
N SER A 49 -5.06 -3.07 4.33
CA SER A 49 -4.39 -3.84 5.39
C SER A 49 -3.82 -2.93 6.48
N VAL A 50 -3.36 -1.71 6.15
CA VAL A 50 -2.90 -0.72 7.14
C VAL A 50 -4.02 -0.34 8.10
N ALA A 51 -5.26 -0.19 7.62
CA ALA A 51 -6.41 0.12 8.47
C ALA A 51 -6.74 -0.97 9.50
N LEU A 52 -6.23 -2.19 9.31
CA LEU A 52 -6.40 -3.34 10.19
C LEU A 52 -5.15 -3.62 11.05
N CYS A 53 -4.07 -2.86 10.88
CA CYS A 53 -2.86 -3.00 11.68
C CYS A 53 -3.10 -2.50 13.10
N ILE A 54 -2.62 -3.28 14.07
CA ILE A 54 -2.46 -2.82 15.44
C ILE A 54 -1.05 -2.26 15.56
N VAL A 55 -0.96 -1.02 16.02
CA VAL A 55 0.29 -0.28 16.22
C VAL A 55 0.50 -0.10 17.72
N GLU A 56 1.69 -0.44 18.20
CA GLU A 56 2.00 -0.46 19.64
C GLU A 56 2.86 0.76 20.02
N SER A 57 3.76 1.19 19.14
CA SER A 57 4.65 2.32 19.35
C SER A 57 4.26 3.55 18.53
N ARG A 58 4.65 4.74 19.02
CA ARG A 58 4.57 5.99 18.24
C ARG A 58 5.38 5.91 16.96
N GLN A 59 6.46 5.13 16.94
CA GLN A 59 7.28 4.92 15.75
C GLN A 59 6.52 4.12 14.69
N ASP A 60 5.79 3.07 15.08
CA ASP A 60 4.98 2.24 14.17
C ASP A 60 3.83 3.05 13.53
N ILE A 61 3.29 4.02 14.28
CA ILE A 61 2.29 4.96 13.76
C ILE A 61 2.88 5.78 12.62
N LEU A 62 4.08 6.36 12.82
CA LEU A 62 4.74 7.17 11.81
C LEU A 62 5.11 6.34 10.57
N GLU A 63 5.65 5.14 10.76
CA GLU A 63 5.96 4.22 9.66
C GLU A 63 4.71 3.86 8.85
N SER A 64 3.60 3.56 9.53
CA SER A 64 2.32 3.22 8.89
C SER A 64 1.73 4.40 8.12
N GLN A 65 1.89 5.62 8.64
CA GLN A 65 1.48 6.86 7.97
C GLN A 65 2.32 7.11 6.71
N GLN A 66 3.64 6.99 6.81
CA GLN A 66 4.55 7.12 5.65
C GLN A 66 4.22 6.07 4.58
N LEU A 67 3.99 4.82 4.97
CA LEU A 67 3.62 3.77 4.03
C LEU A 67 2.29 4.08 3.32
N THR A 68 1.32 4.64 4.05
CA THR A 68 0.03 5.05 3.51
C THR A 68 0.18 6.16 2.47
N GLU A 69 1.03 7.15 2.75
CA GLU A 69 1.32 8.27 1.84
C GLU A 69 1.92 7.75 0.53
N ILE A 70 2.98 6.95 0.62
CA ILE A 70 3.62 6.30 -0.53
C ILE A 70 2.60 5.51 -1.37
N CYS A 71 1.80 4.65 -0.73
CA CYS A 71 0.84 3.82 -1.47
C CYS A 71 -0.24 4.65 -2.17
N LYS A 72 -0.64 5.80 -1.61
CA LYS A 72 -1.59 6.73 -2.23
C LYS A 72 -0.99 7.41 -3.46
N GLU A 73 0.22 7.95 -3.32
CA GLU A 73 0.92 8.61 -4.42
C GLU A 73 1.14 7.67 -5.60
N TYR A 74 1.61 6.45 -5.34
CA TYR A 74 1.79 5.43 -6.37
C TYR A 74 0.47 5.02 -7.02
N THR A 75 -0.61 4.87 -6.23
CA THR A 75 -1.93 4.52 -6.79
C THR A 75 -2.40 5.57 -7.79
N VAL A 76 -2.35 6.85 -7.41
CA VAL A 76 -2.78 7.96 -8.27
C VAL A 76 -1.85 8.10 -9.48
N GLY A 77 -0.53 8.09 -9.27
CA GLY A 77 0.46 8.21 -10.34
C GLY A 77 0.33 7.12 -11.40
N LEU A 78 0.14 5.86 -10.98
CA LEU A 78 -0.07 4.74 -11.90
C LEU A 78 -1.40 4.84 -12.64
N GLN A 79 -2.48 5.26 -11.97
CA GLN A 79 -3.77 5.46 -12.62
C GLN A 79 -3.73 6.57 -13.67
N MET A 80 -3.06 7.68 -13.37
CA MET A 80 -2.84 8.77 -14.33
C MET A 80 -2.00 8.30 -15.52
N LEU A 81 -0.94 7.52 -15.27
CA LEU A 81 -0.10 6.95 -16.33
C LEU A 81 -0.89 6.01 -17.26
N MET A 82 -1.72 5.14 -16.68
CA MET A 82 -2.57 4.22 -17.45
C MET A 82 -3.65 4.97 -18.26
N ALA A 83 -4.29 5.98 -17.67
CA ALA A 83 -5.26 6.82 -18.37
C ALA A 83 -4.60 7.54 -19.55
N LYS A 84 -3.42 8.13 -19.33
CA LYS A 84 -2.64 8.77 -20.38
C LYS A 84 -2.24 7.79 -21.48
N LYS A 85 -1.73 6.59 -21.16
CA LYS A 85 -1.43 5.55 -22.16
C LYS A 85 -2.67 5.16 -23.00
N LYS A 86 -3.85 5.10 -22.37
CA LYS A 86 -5.12 4.78 -23.06
C LYS A 86 -5.60 5.90 -23.99
N ASP A 87 -5.39 7.16 -23.60
CA ASP A 87 -5.75 8.31 -24.43
C ASP A 87 -4.76 8.53 -25.57
N LEU A 88 -3.45 8.34 -25.34
CA LEU A 88 -2.42 8.35 -26.39
C LEU A 88 -2.56 7.18 -27.37
N ALA A 89 -3.08 6.02 -26.96
CA ALA A 89 -3.38 4.95 -27.91
C ALA A 89 -4.51 5.32 -28.90
N LYS A 90 -5.23 6.43 -28.68
CA LYS A 90 -6.23 6.96 -29.59
C LYS A 90 -5.72 8.09 -30.49
N ASP A 91 -4.61 8.72 -30.12
CA ASP A 91 -3.94 9.77 -30.91
C ASP A 91 -2.52 9.29 -31.22
N ASP A 92 -2.32 8.79 -32.45
CA ASP A 92 -1.07 8.24 -32.99
C ASP A 92 0.03 9.31 -33.16
N HIS A 93 0.41 10.05 -32.11
CA HIS A 93 1.54 10.96 -32.10
C HIS A 93 2.48 10.67 -30.93
N ASP A 94 3.61 10.07 -31.30
CA ASP A 94 4.74 9.63 -30.50
C ASP A 94 5.31 10.77 -29.64
N ILE A 95 5.00 10.77 -28.34
CA ILE A 95 5.66 11.65 -27.37
C ILE A 95 6.16 10.80 -26.21
N LYS A 96 7.46 10.49 -26.26
CA LYS A 96 8.22 9.80 -25.21
C LYS A 96 8.04 10.51 -23.87
N ILE A 97 7.33 9.87 -22.95
CA ILE A 97 7.28 10.29 -21.55
C ILE A 97 8.57 9.80 -20.89
N PHE A 98 9.52 10.72 -20.69
CA PHE A 98 10.62 10.53 -19.75
C PHE A 98 10.06 10.67 -18.33
N ILE A 99 10.10 9.57 -17.58
CA ILE A 99 10.17 9.58 -16.11
C ILE A 99 11.61 9.24 -15.76
#